data_AF-A0A0G4GSP2-F1
#
_entry.id   AF-A0A0G4GSP2-F1
#
_cell.length_a   1.000
_cell.length_b   1.000
_cell.length_c   1.000
_cell.angle_alpha   90.00
_cell.angle_beta   90.00
_cell.angle_gamma   90.00
#
_symmetry.space_group_name_H-M   'P 1'
#
loop_
_entity.id
_entity.type
_entity.pdbx_description
1 polymer ?
#
loop_
_entity_poly.entity_id
_entity_poly.type
_entity_poly.pdbx_seq_one_letter_code
_entity_poly.pdbx_strand_id
1 'polypeptide(L)'
;MSALKRLLSKTFGDVSARHRKYGLQRWGLAECPLEKDYLRLLWHSQNGRCHYSGIQMQAAQHTHWGGSLERLNLSRGYEVGNVQWICRELNIAPYVRVCGSKKMKTVNMWSREKVQSLPCKKAELVSPEAEEGLEQLRIRGPVRENEMGNTPTLRGEAARVLLSSRIGAKNRRCRGRDVAGIHTIKWTDVCEMLESQGLRCAYSNIPFGHHRDMDWRMSIERVNNQKGYTPENCVLICKEFNSADHTGRARCPDKVTGSAQMSREKVTHLVEHVLQDLVKLNDPIHELTAPIEKREASGDTRSDWRVVTVPRDEDVRKWEGGGWHGEAIDHVKLSQCSVKDGRLVLDPDEHTGLTWGEERTKKEGKEGEPSERTRLVLGLV
;
A
#
# COMPACT_ATOMS: atom_id res chain seq x y z
N MET A 1 -24.31 16.87 -8.95
CA MET A 1 -22.85 16.62 -8.95
C MET A 1 -22.57 15.15 -8.64
N SER A 2 -21.80 14.44 -9.49
CA SER A 2 -21.41 13.04 -9.27
C SER A 2 -20.63 12.86 -7.96
N ALA A 3 -20.76 11.69 -7.30
CA ALA A 3 -20.08 11.38 -6.03
C ALA A 3 -18.56 11.62 -6.10
N LEU A 4 -17.92 11.27 -7.22
CA LEU A 4 -16.48 11.50 -7.45
C LEU A 4 -16.09 12.98 -7.37
N LYS A 5 -16.83 13.88 -8.01
CA LYS A 5 -16.59 15.34 -7.92
C LYS A 5 -16.61 15.85 -6.47
N ARG A 6 -17.49 15.30 -5.63
CA ARG A 6 -17.56 15.64 -4.20
C ARG A 6 -16.35 15.11 -3.43
N LEU A 7 -15.94 13.85 -3.67
CA LEU A 7 -14.72 13.30 -3.08
C LEU A 7 -13.49 14.12 -3.46
N LEU A 8 -13.28 14.37 -4.76
CA LEU A 8 -12.15 15.13 -5.26
C LEU A 8 -12.08 16.54 -4.67
N SER A 9 -13.22 17.25 -4.64
CA SER A 9 -13.27 18.60 -4.07
C SER A 9 -12.93 18.62 -2.59
N LYS A 10 -13.44 17.64 -1.82
CA LYS A 10 -13.13 17.51 -0.40
C LYS A 10 -11.65 17.19 -0.19
N THR A 11 -11.16 16.14 -0.84
CA THR A 11 -9.77 15.68 -0.70
C THR A 11 -8.78 16.76 -1.10
N PHE A 12 -9.04 17.47 -2.21
CA PHE A 12 -8.23 18.62 -2.61
C PHE A 12 -8.24 19.70 -1.53
N GLY A 13 -9.42 20.10 -1.04
CA GLY A 13 -9.53 21.08 0.04
C GLY A 13 -8.74 20.69 1.30
N ASP A 14 -8.82 19.42 1.71
CA ASP A 14 -8.10 18.87 2.87
C ASP A 14 -6.57 18.90 2.64
N VAL A 15 -6.10 18.49 1.46
CA VAL A 15 -4.67 18.49 1.11
C VAL A 15 -4.14 19.92 1.02
N SER A 16 -4.81 20.82 0.31
CA SER A 16 -4.39 22.22 0.21
C SER A 16 -4.36 22.90 1.58
N ALA A 17 -5.34 22.64 2.46
CA ALA A 17 -5.34 23.17 3.82
C ALA A 17 -4.16 22.64 4.66
N ARG A 18 -3.86 21.34 4.58
CA ARG A 18 -2.68 20.76 5.24
C ARG A 18 -1.37 21.32 4.69
N HIS A 19 -1.30 21.51 3.37
CA HIS A 19 -0.13 22.09 2.72
C HIS A 19 0.06 23.56 3.14
N ARG A 20 -0.98 24.39 3.17
CA ARG A 20 -0.85 25.77 3.68
C ARG A 20 -0.37 25.81 5.13
N LYS A 21 -0.84 24.87 5.96
CA LYS A 21 -0.50 24.84 7.38
C LYS A 21 0.91 24.33 7.67
N TYR A 22 1.38 23.32 6.93
CA TYR A 22 2.62 22.60 7.24
C TYR A 22 3.65 22.61 6.12
N GLY A 23 3.27 22.99 4.91
CA GLY A 23 4.08 22.88 3.70
C GLY A 23 5.28 23.80 3.73
N LEU A 24 5.07 25.06 4.10
CA LEU A 24 6.17 26.01 4.21
C LEU A 24 7.17 25.58 5.30
N GLN A 25 6.66 25.21 6.49
CA GLN A 25 7.52 24.82 7.61
C GLN A 25 8.27 23.49 7.37
N ARG A 26 7.66 22.56 6.64
CA ARG A 26 8.17 21.18 6.53
C ARG A 26 8.91 20.90 5.23
N TRP A 27 8.54 21.58 4.16
CA TRP A 27 9.04 21.32 2.80
C TRP A 27 9.47 22.58 2.05
N GLY A 28 9.35 23.78 2.66
CA GLY A 28 9.74 25.04 2.02
C GLY A 28 8.86 25.45 0.84
N LEU A 29 7.70 24.80 0.65
CA LEU A 29 6.78 25.11 -0.43
C LEU A 29 5.59 25.92 0.09
N ALA A 30 5.30 27.05 -0.58
CA ALA A 30 4.16 27.90 -0.25
C ALA A 30 2.83 27.34 -0.82
N GLU A 31 2.90 26.64 -1.95
CA GLU A 31 1.74 26.18 -2.70
C GLU A 31 1.69 24.65 -2.86
N CYS A 32 0.48 24.11 -2.81
CA CYS A 32 0.23 22.69 -3.00
C CYS A 32 0.38 22.34 -4.49
N PRO A 33 1.36 21.50 -4.89
CA PRO A 33 1.62 21.21 -6.30
C PRO A 33 0.60 20.24 -6.94
N LEU A 34 -0.37 19.75 -6.17
CA LEU A 34 -1.42 18.88 -6.70
C LEU A 34 -2.59 19.69 -7.23
N GLU A 35 -3.08 19.32 -8.41
CA GLU A 35 -4.29 19.84 -9.04
C GLU A 35 -5.46 18.84 -8.96
N LYS A 36 -6.70 19.33 -9.06
CA LYS A 36 -7.90 18.47 -9.04
C LYS A 36 -7.93 17.50 -10.22
N ASP A 37 -7.47 17.92 -11.39
CA ASP A 37 -7.49 17.09 -12.59
C ASP A 37 -6.47 15.97 -12.50
N TYR A 38 -5.29 16.22 -11.92
CA TYR A 38 -4.36 15.15 -11.59
C TYR A 38 -4.97 14.10 -10.65
N LEU A 39 -5.67 14.52 -9.59
CA LEU A 39 -6.34 13.58 -8.68
C LEU A 39 -7.44 12.75 -9.35
N ARG A 40 -8.12 13.34 -10.34
CA ARG A 40 -9.11 12.66 -11.16
C ARG A 40 -8.46 11.65 -12.11
N LEU A 41 -7.38 12.04 -12.80
CA LEU A 41 -6.59 11.16 -13.66
C LEU A 41 -6.04 9.98 -12.85
N LEU A 42 -5.49 10.22 -11.67
CA LEU A 42 -4.99 9.19 -10.77
C LEU A 42 -6.11 8.23 -10.30
N TRP A 43 -7.30 8.75 -10.01
CA TRP A 43 -8.44 7.89 -9.66
C TRP A 43 -8.80 6.96 -10.82
N HIS A 44 -8.85 7.49 -12.04
CA HIS A 44 -9.17 6.71 -13.24
C HIS A 44 -8.07 5.73 -13.61
N SER A 45 -6.78 6.09 -13.51
CA SER A 45 -5.67 5.17 -13.78
C SER A 45 -5.63 4.00 -12.80
N GLN A 46 -6.08 4.22 -11.56
CA GLN A 46 -6.27 3.15 -10.57
C GLN A 46 -7.62 2.41 -10.73
N ASN A 47 -8.45 2.73 -11.71
CA ASN A 47 -9.82 2.21 -11.86
C ASN A 47 -10.68 2.38 -10.59
N GLY A 48 -10.41 3.43 -9.81
CA GLY A 48 -11.04 3.66 -8.51
C GLY A 48 -10.73 2.58 -7.47
N ARG A 49 -9.65 1.81 -7.61
CA ARG A 49 -9.21 0.77 -6.68
C ARG A 49 -8.10 1.25 -5.77
N CYS A 50 -8.06 0.72 -4.55
CA CYS A 50 -7.00 1.01 -3.59
C CYS A 50 -5.66 0.49 -4.09
N HIS A 51 -4.62 1.34 -4.01
CA HIS A 51 -3.26 0.99 -4.44
C HIS A 51 -2.65 -0.19 -3.68
N TYR A 52 -2.97 -0.37 -2.39
CA TYR A 52 -2.38 -1.46 -1.58
C TYR A 52 -3.19 -2.75 -1.61
N SER A 53 -4.52 -2.67 -1.65
CA SER A 53 -5.40 -3.84 -1.46
C SER A 53 -6.23 -4.23 -2.68
N GLY A 54 -6.25 -3.42 -3.74
CA GLY A 54 -7.09 -3.68 -4.92
C GLY A 54 -8.60 -3.48 -4.71
N ILE A 55 -9.06 -3.25 -3.48
CA ILE A 55 -10.47 -3.02 -3.13
C ILE A 55 -11.03 -1.84 -3.91
N GLN A 56 -12.24 -1.99 -4.46
CA GLN A 56 -12.97 -0.91 -5.12
C GLN A 56 -13.34 0.18 -4.10
N MET A 57 -12.75 1.36 -4.24
CA MET A 57 -13.03 2.47 -3.35
C MET A 57 -14.37 3.13 -3.68
N GLN A 58 -15.05 3.61 -2.64
CA GLN A 58 -16.31 4.32 -2.77
C GLN A 58 -16.08 5.83 -2.78
N ALA A 59 -16.67 6.51 -3.77
CA ALA A 59 -16.58 7.96 -3.89
C ALA A 59 -17.57 8.73 -3.00
N ALA A 60 -18.55 8.03 -2.41
CA ALA A 60 -19.54 8.65 -1.53
C ALA A 60 -18.93 8.96 -0.15
N GLN A 61 -19.42 10.04 0.48
CA GLN A 61 -18.98 10.41 1.82
C GLN A 61 -19.50 9.39 2.85
N HIS A 62 -18.76 9.21 3.95
CA HIS A 62 -19.15 8.33 5.06
C HIS A 62 -19.38 6.86 4.69
N THR A 63 -18.81 6.42 3.58
CA THR A 63 -18.83 5.02 3.16
C THR A 63 -17.71 4.20 3.76
N HIS A 64 -17.89 2.88 3.74
CA HIS A 64 -16.78 1.95 3.87
C HIS A 64 -15.94 1.98 2.59
N TRP A 65 -14.63 1.81 2.74
CA TRP A 65 -13.67 1.83 1.64
C TRP A 65 -13.65 3.16 0.89
N GLY A 66 -13.94 4.27 1.59
CA GLY A 66 -13.87 5.59 1.01
C GLY A 66 -12.45 5.92 0.54
N GLY A 67 -12.30 6.68 -0.55
CA GLY A 67 -10.97 7.10 -1.00
C GLY A 67 -10.26 8.04 -0.01
N SER A 68 -8.96 7.86 0.13
CA SER A 68 -8.02 8.78 0.78
C SER A 68 -6.70 8.85 -0.01
N LEU A 69 -6.00 9.97 0.08
CA LEU A 69 -4.67 10.10 -0.54
C LEU A 69 -3.58 9.73 0.45
N GLU A 70 -2.65 8.91 -0.02
CA GLU A 70 -1.48 8.45 0.69
C GLU A 70 -0.21 8.89 -0.02
N ARG A 71 0.83 9.20 0.76
CA ARG A 71 2.15 9.54 0.21
C ARG A 71 3.01 8.27 0.14
N LEU A 72 3.56 7.98 -1.04
CA LEU A 72 4.44 6.82 -1.24
C LEU A 72 5.78 7.01 -0.53
N ASN A 73 6.36 8.20 -0.65
CA ASN A 73 7.54 8.59 0.12
C ASN A 73 7.16 9.63 1.18
N LEU A 74 7.36 9.28 2.45
CA LEU A 74 7.02 10.12 3.59
C LEU A 74 7.93 11.35 3.76
N SER A 75 9.13 11.34 3.17
CA SER A 75 10.04 12.50 3.16
C SER A 75 9.53 13.60 2.21
N ARG A 76 8.84 13.20 1.15
CA ARG A 76 8.26 14.08 0.12
C ARG A 76 6.85 14.57 0.49
N GLY A 77 6.43 15.64 -0.17
CA GLY A 77 5.13 16.27 0.02
C GLY A 77 3.98 15.48 -0.62
N TYR A 78 2.80 16.09 -0.64
CA TYR A 78 1.73 15.67 -1.55
C TYR A 78 2.01 16.31 -2.90
N GLU A 79 2.62 15.56 -3.81
CA GLU A 79 3.06 16.01 -5.12
C GLU A 79 2.81 14.94 -6.19
N VAL A 80 2.79 15.36 -7.45
CA VAL A 80 2.59 14.49 -8.61
C VAL A 80 3.61 13.35 -8.59
N GLY A 81 3.15 12.12 -8.83
CA GLY A 81 3.97 10.91 -8.78
C GLY A 81 4.28 10.38 -7.38
N ASN A 82 4.09 11.14 -6.30
CA ASN A 82 4.34 10.69 -4.92
C ASN A 82 3.06 10.36 -4.14
N VAL A 83 1.90 10.39 -4.77
CA VAL A 83 0.62 10.10 -4.10
C VAL A 83 -0.17 9.02 -4.81
N GLN A 84 -0.90 8.22 -4.05
CA GLN A 84 -1.80 7.18 -4.54
C GLN A 84 -3.13 7.25 -3.78
N TRP A 85 -4.21 6.85 -4.45
CA TRP A 85 -5.48 6.60 -3.77
C TRP A 85 -5.44 5.27 -3.02
N ILE A 86 -5.79 5.31 -1.75
CA ILE A 86 -5.97 4.13 -0.91
C ILE A 86 -7.32 4.16 -0.20
N CYS A 87 -7.78 3.01 0.25
CA CYS A 87 -8.89 2.94 1.19
C CYS A 87 -8.56 3.75 2.44
N ARG A 88 -9.48 4.60 2.86
CA ARG A 88 -9.34 5.46 4.04
C ARG A 88 -9.09 4.65 5.31
N GLU A 89 -9.65 3.46 5.39
CA GLU A 89 -9.46 2.49 6.46
C GLU A 89 -8.00 2.04 6.59
N LEU A 90 -7.22 2.09 5.51
CA LEU A 90 -5.79 1.78 5.54
C LEU A 90 -4.94 3.04 5.81
N ASN A 91 -5.50 4.23 5.61
CA ASN A 91 -4.85 5.52 5.84
C ASN A 91 -4.96 5.95 7.31
N ILE A 92 -4.46 5.10 8.22
CA ILE A 92 -4.45 5.37 9.66
C ILE A 92 -3.03 5.78 10.06
N ALA A 93 -2.86 7.05 10.43
CA ALA A 93 -1.63 7.51 11.05
C ALA A 93 -1.46 6.84 12.43
N PRO A 94 -0.33 6.19 12.72
CA PRO A 94 -0.07 5.66 14.05
C PRO A 94 0.05 6.83 15.02
N TYR A 95 -0.85 6.93 16.00
CA TYR A 95 -0.74 7.92 17.06
C TYR A 95 0.21 7.40 18.14
N VAL A 96 1.52 7.35 17.85
CA VAL A 96 2.53 7.07 18.88
C VAL A 96 3.08 8.41 19.37
N ARG A 97 2.66 8.83 20.57
CA ARG A 97 3.41 9.83 21.34
C ARG A 97 4.66 9.16 21.90
N VAL A 98 5.80 9.35 21.26
CA VAL A 98 7.08 9.05 21.92
C VAL A 98 7.37 10.21 22.85
N CYS A 99 7.45 9.93 24.16
CA CYS A 99 7.81 10.92 25.17
C CYS A 99 9.33 11.15 25.10
N GLY A 100 9.77 12.39 24.85
CA GLY A 100 11.14 12.84 25.16
C GLY A 100 12.25 12.67 24.11
N SER A 101 12.11 11.85 23.07
CA SER A 101 13.12 11.71 22.01
C SER A 101 12.65 12.25 20.66
N LYS A 102 13.60 12.73 19.83
CA LYS A 102 13.36 13.25 18.47
C LYS A 102 12.26 12.43 17.79
N LYS A 103 11.13 13.06 17.45
CA LYS A 103 9.95 12.43 16.83
C LYS A 103 10.39 11.51 15.69
N MET A 104 10.56 10.20 15.93
CA MET A 104 10.58 9.24 14.84
C MET A 104 9.22 9.32 14.20
N LYS A 105 9.20 9.76 12.94
CA LYS A 105 8.00 9.78 12.11
C LYS A 105 7.59 8.31 11.98
N THR A 106 6.55 7.91 12.70
CA THR A 106 6.06 6.54 12.57
C THR A 106 5.57 6.31 11.15
N VAL A 107 6.01 5.20 10.57
CA VAL A 107 5.55 4.67 9.29
C VAL A 107 4.05 4.37 9.40
N ASN A 108 3.28 4.59 8.33
CA ASN A 108 1.86 4.24 8.30
C ASN A 108 1.66 2.77 8.68
N MET A 109 0.57 2.45 9.41
CA MET A 109 0.37 1.09 9.95
C MET A 109 0.17 0.02 8.87
N TRP A 110 -0.07 0.44 7.62
CA TRP A 110 -0.44 -0.41 6.49
C TRP A 110 0.46 -0.09 5.29
N SER A 111 1.67 -0.64 5.25
CA SER A 111 2.49 -0.65 4.02
C SER A 111 1.93 -1.63 3.01
N ARG A 112 2.35 -1.54 1.74
CA ARG A 112 1.96 -2.51 0.71
C ARG A 112 2.35 -3.92 1.11
N GLU A 113 3.59 -4.09 1.55
CA GLU A 113 4.16 -5.37 1.99
C GLU A 113 3.37 -5.94 3.17
N LYS A 114 2.91 -5.07 4.07
CA LYS A 114 2.11 -5.46 5.24
C LYS A 114 0.67 -5.85 4.90
N VAL A 115 0.03 -5.15 3.96
CA VAL A 115 -1.28 -5.55 3.44
C VAL A 115 -1.15 -6.89 2.69
N GLN A 116 -0.10 -7.03 1.90
CA GLN A 116 0.18 -8.25 1.13
C GLN A 116 0.63 -9.43 1.99
N SER A 117 0.99 -9.23 3.26
CA SER A 117 1.31 -10.33 4.20
C SER A 117 0.10 -10.85 4.99
N LEU A 118 -1.04 -10.15 4.94
CA LEU A 118 -2.32 -10.64 5.50
C LEU A 118 -2.72 -12.07 5.06
N PRO A 119 -2.46 -12.52 3.82
CA PRO A 119 -2.81 -13.85 3.36
C PRO A 119 -1.75 -14.93 3.57
N CYS A 120 -0.51 -14.57 3.91
CA CYS A 120 0.62 -15.51 3.78
C CYS A 120 0.90 -16.34 5.02
N LYS A 121 0.29 -16.04 6.17
CA LYS A 121 0.37 -16.92 7.33
C LYS A 121 -0.79 -17.89 7.31
N LYS A 122 -0.67 -18.93 6.48
CA LYS A 122 -1.41 -20.19 6.70
C LYS A 122 -1.30 -20.52 8.19
N ALA A 123 -2.33 -21.16 8.73
CA ALA A 123 -2.36 -21.62 10.11
C ALA A 123 -1.23 -22.63 10.35
N GLU A 124 0.02 -22.16 10.47
CA GLU A 124 1.07 -22.90 11.14
C GLU A 124 0.56 -23.12 12.55
N LEU A 125 0.62 -24.37 13.00
CA LEU A 125 0.29 -24.74 14.37
C LEU A 125 0.97 -23.75 15.32
N VAL A 126 0.28 -23.43 16.41
CA VAL A 126 0.82 -22.58 17.47
C VAL A 126 2.23 -23.08 17.78
N SER A 127 3.24 -22.20 17.64
CA SER A 127 4.62 -22.65 17.84
C SER A 127 4.78 -23.12 19.30
N PRO A 128 5.64 -24.12 19.58
CA PRO A 128 5.84 -24.60 20.94
C PRO A 128 6.15 -23.48 21.95
N GLU A 129 6.85 -22.42 21.52
CA GLU A 129 7.17 -21.25 22.35
C GLU A 129 5.92 -20.46 22.76
N ALA A 130 4.90 -20.45 21.91
CA ALA A 130 3.64 -19.76 22.19
C ALA A 130 2.79 -20.57 23.19
N GLU A 131 2.80 -21.91 23.10
CA GLU A 131 2.18 -22.78 24.11
C GLU A 131 2.88 -22.67 25.47
N GLU A 132 4.22 -22.64 25.48
CA GLU A 132 4.99 -22.38 26.70
C GLU A 132 4.62 -21.01 27.31
N GLY A 133 4.46 -19.99 26.46
CA GLY A 133 4.00 -18.66 26.88
C GLY A 133 2.62 -18.66 27.53
N LEU A 134 1.68 -19.48 27.04
CA LEU A 134 0.35 -19.68 27.65
C LEU A 134 0.44 -20.39 29.00
N GLU A 135 1.30 -21.40 29.12
CA GLU A 135 1.46 -22.11 30.39
C GLU A 135 2.12 -21.22 31.45
N GLN A 136 3.13 -20.42 31.07
CA GLN A 136 3.73 -19.42 31.94
C GLN A 136 2.72 -18.35 32.39
N LEU A 137 1.75 -17.99 31.54
CA LEU A 137 0.64 -17.09 31.85
C LEU A 137 -0.31 -17.69 32.90
N ARG A 138 -0.56 -18.99 32.88
CA ARG A 138 -1.44 -19.68 33.83
C ARG A 138 -0.79 -19.78 35.22
N ILE A 139 0.47 -20.19 35.27
CA ILE A 139 1.18 -20.45 36.52
C ILE A 139 1.46 -19.16 37.29
N ARG A 140 1.81 -18.09 36.56
CA ARG A 140 2.22 -16.82 37.17
C ARG A 140 1.09 -15.82 36.93
N GLY A 141 0.34 -15.46 37.99
CA GLY A 141 -0.77 -14.50 37.96
C GLY A 141 -0.42 -13.11 37.39
N PRO A 142 -1.13 -12.01 37.69
CA PRO A 142 -0.73 -10.70 37.17
C PRO A 142 0.68 -10.31 37.67
N VAL A 143 1.55 -9.81 36.78
CA VAL A 143 2.85 -9.22 37.16
C VAL A 143 2.55 -7.97 37.98
N ARG A 144 3.20 -7.79 39.14
CA ARG A 144 3.09 -6.51 39.86
C ARG A 144 3.64 -5.40 38.97
N GLU A 145 3.05 -4.20 38.98
CA GLU A 145 3.47 -3.12 38.06
C GLU A 145 4.99 -2.85 38.09
N ASN A 146 5.60 -3.06 39.25
CA ASN A 146 7.02 -2.85 39.55
C ASN A 146 7.94 -3.94 38.99
N GLU A 147 7.38 -5.10 38.62
CA GLU A 147 8.09 -6.28 38.09
C GLU A 147 8.00 -6.38 36.56
N MET A 148 7.37 -5.42 35.90
CA MET A 148 7.42 -5.28 34.44
C MET A 148 8.83 -4.86 34.02
N GLY A 149 9.79 -5.79 34.09
CA GLY A 149 11.07 -5.68 33.42
C GLY A 149 10.86 -5.32 31.94
N ASN A 150 11.85 -4.68 31.34
CA ASN A 150 11.73 -4.16 29.97
C ASN A 150 11.71 -5.28 28.90
N THR A 151 11.73 -6.55 29.31
CA THR A 151 11.68 -7.71 28.41
C THR A 151 10.24 -7.91 27.90
N PRO A 152 10.04 -7.90 26.57
CA PRO A 152 8.72 -8.02 25.98
C PRO A 152 8.25 -9.49 26.02
N THR A 153 7.56 -9.84 27.10
CA THR A 153 6.91 -11.15 27.26
C THR A 153 5.44 -11.08 26.85
N LEU A 154 4.84 -12.20 26.45
CA LEU A 154 3.40 -12.31 26.19
C LEU A 154 2.57 -11.83 27.40
N ARG A 155 3.01 -12.20 28.61
CA ARG A 155 2.44 -11.75 29.89
C ARG A 155 2.52 -10.25 30.08
N GLY A 156 3.67 -9.64 29.81
CA GLY A 156 3.84 -8.19 29.86
C GLY A 156 2.94 -7.46 28.84
N GLU A 157 2.78 -8.01 27.65
CA GLU A 157 1.93 -7.43 26.61
C GLU A 157 0.43 -7.53 26.97
N ALA A 158 -0.02 -8.68 27.48
CA ALA A 158 -1.38 -8.86 28.01
C ALA A 158 -1.67 -7.86 29.15
N ALA A 159 -0.72 -7.65 30.06
CA ALA A 159 -0.86 -6.70 31.17
C ALA A 159 -0.94 -5.25 30.64
N ARG A 160 -0.11 -4.92 29.65
CA ARG A 160 -0.13 -3.62 28.97
C ARG A 160 -1.49 -3.35 28.31
N VAL A 161 -2.08 -4.34 27.67
CA VAL A 161 -3.39 -4.25 27.01
C VAL A 161 -4.50 -4.01 28.02
N LEU A 162 -4.49 -4.75 29.14
CA LEU A 162 -5.42 -4.56 30.24
C LEU A 162 -5.30 -3.15 30.85
N LEU A 163 -4.08 -2.67 31.13
CA LEU A 163 -3.84 -1.32 31.62
C LEU A 163 -4.34 -0.25 30.63
N SER A 164 -4.06 -0.44 29.35
CA SER A 164 -4.50 0.47 28.28
C SER A 164 -6.03 0.56 28.21
N SER A 165 -6.74 -0.57 28.37
CA SER A 165 -8.21 -0.59 28.41
C SER A 165 -8.79 0.15 29.61
N ARG A 166 -8.17 0.02 30.80
CA ARG A 166 -8.58 0.74 32.02
C ARG A 166 -8.45 2.25 31.85
N ILE A 167 -7.32 2.71 31.32
CA ILE A 167 -7.10 4.12 30.99
C ILE A 167 -8.13 4.58 29.96
N GLY A 168 -8.38 3.77 28.92
CA GLY A 168 -9.39 4.02 27.91
C GLY A 168 -10.81 4.16 28.47
N ALA A 169 -11.19 3.33 29.44
CA ALA A 169 -12.49 3.38 30.10
C ALA A 169 -12.64 4.64 30.97
N LYS A 170 -11.62 4.98 31.76
CA LYS A 170 -11.58 6.22 32.55
C LYS A 170 -11.78 7.45 31.67
N ASN A 171 -11.04 7.53 30.57
CA ASN A 171 -11.15 8.63 29.60
C ASN A 171 -12.55 8.72 28.97
N ARG A 172 -13.28 7.61 28.81
CA ARG A 172 -14.65 7.60 28.31
C ARG A 172 -15.62 8.16 29.35
N ARG A 173 -15.51 7.72 30.60
CA ARG A 173 -16.28 8.23 31.74
C ARG A 173 -16.08 9.74 31.93
N CYS A 174 -14.84 10.22 31.91
CA CYS A 174 -14.53 11.66 32.00
C CYS A 174 -15.10 12.50 30.84
N ARG A 175 -15.56 11.88 29.75
CA ARG A 175 -16.23 12.54 28.63
C ARG A 175 -17.76 12.36 28.64
N GLY A 176 -18.34 11.97 29.77
CA GLY A 176 -19.78 11.74 29.93
C GLY A 176 -20.30 10.49 29.22
N ARG A 177 -19.43 9.53 28.87
CA ARG A 177 -19.85 8.25 28.28
C ARG A 177 -19.79 7.15 29.34
N ASP A 178 -20.74 7.18 30.29
CA ASP A 178 -20.70 6.33 31.47
C ASP A 178 -20.78 4.84 31.14
N VAL A 179 -21.72 4.44 30.27
CA VAL A 179 -21.87 3.03 29.82
C VAL A 179 -20.61 2.52 29.12
N ALA A 180 -20.04 3.33 28.23
CA ALA A 180 -18.79 3.01 27.53
C ALA A 180 -17.55 3.09 28.44
N GLY A 181 -17.67 3.73 29.61
CA GLY A 181 -16.65 3.88 30.64
C GLY A 181 -16.69 2.80 31.71
N ILE A 182 -17.57 1.80 31.59
CA ILE A 182 -17.54 0.57 32.40
C ILE A 182 -16.27 -0.23 32.05
N HIS A 183 -15.60 -0.75 33.07
CA HIS A 183 -14.42 -1.61 32.93
C HIS A 183 -14.52 -2.72 33.98
N THR A 184 -14.93 -3.90 33.54
CA THR A 184 -15.07 -5.09 34.39
C THR A 184 -14.12 -6.20 33.99
N ILE A 185 -13.43 -6.07 32.84
CA ILE A 185 -12.45 -7.05 32.38
C ILE A 185 -11.26 -7.14 33.36
N LYS A 186 -10.88 -8.37 33.68
CA LYS A 186 -9.81 -8.75 34.60
C LYS A 186 -8.65 -9.41 33.84
N TRP A 187 -7.60 -9.72 34.58
CA TRP A 187 -6.46 -10.49 34.08
C TRP A 187 -6.88 -11.87 33.55
N THR A 188 -7.72 -12.59 34.31
CA THR A 188 -8.24 -13.91 33.96
C THR A 188 -8.93 -13.89 32.59
N ASP A 189 -9.78 -12.90 32.36
CA ASP A 189 -10.56 -12.79 31.14
C ASP A 189 -9.66 -12.54 29.91
N VAL A 190 -8.54 -11.81 30.08
CA VAL A 190 -7.56 -11.62 28.99
C VAL A 190 -6.81 -12.92 28.69
N CYS A 191 -6.46 -13.71 29.71
CA CYS A 191 -5.87 -15.04 29.51
C CYS A 191 -6.85 -15.98 28.79
N GLU A 192 -8.12 -16.00 29.22
CA GLU A 192 -9.18 -16.78 28.57
C GLU A 192 -9.39 -16.35 27.11
N MET A 193 -9.31 -15.06 26.79
CA MET A 193 -9.33 -14.58 25.40
C MET A 193 -8.12 -15.05 24.60
N LEU A 194 -6.91 -15.03 25.17
CA LEU A 194 -5.70 -15.51 24.48
C LEU A 194 -5.80 -17.01 24.18
N GLU A 195 -6.28 -17.79 25.14
CA GLU A 195 -6.46 -19.24 25.02
C GLU A 195 -7.56 -19.58 24.01
N SER A 196 -8.76 -19.02 24.17
CA SER A 196 -9.90 -19.27 23.28
C SER A 196 -9.65 -18.82 21.84
N GLN A 197 -8.82 -17.80 21.62
CA GLN A 197 -8.42 -17.34 20.29
C GLN A 197 -7.15 -18.03 19.76
N GLY A 198 -6.55 -18.97 20.50
CA GLY A 198 -5.32 -19.66 20.09
C GLY A 198 -4.17 -18.71 19.77
N LEU A 199 -4.01 -17.64 20.56
CA LEU A 199 -3.01 -16.58 20.38
C LEU A 199 -3.10 -15.83 19.03
N ARG A 200 -4.29 -15.76 18.46
CA ARG A 200 -4.54 -15.10 17.17
C ARG A 200 -5.52 -13.95 17.28
N CYS A 201 -5.43 -13.03 16.33
CA CYS A 201 -6.38 -11.95 16.19
C CYS A 201 -7.78 -12.46 15.83
N ALA A 202 -8.79 -12.03 16.58
CA ALA A 202 -10.18 -12.40 16.35
C ALA A 202 -10.74 -11.98 14.98
N TYR A 203 -10.13 -11.00 14.31
CA TYR A 203 -10.59 -10.48 13.01
C TYR A 203 -9.87 -11.10 11.82
N SER A 204 -8.55 -11.31 11.92
CA SER A 204 -7.70 -11.74 10.80
C SER A 204 -7.16 -13.15 10.93
N ASN A 205 -7.29 -13.76 12.10
CA ASN A 205 -6.64 -15.03 12.47
C ASN A 205 -5.09 -15.00 12.44
N ILE A 206 -4.49 -13.81 12.33
CA ILE A 206 -3.02 -13.62 12.36
C ILE A 206 -2.49 -13.86 13.78
N PRO A 207 -1.42 -14.64 13.97
CA PRO A 207 -0.76 -14.81 15.26
C PRO A 207 -0.25 -13.48 15.83
N PHE A 208 -0.41 -13.29 17.15
CA PHE A 208 0.08 -12.07 17.78
C PHE A 208 1.60 -12.02 17.88
N GLY A 209 2.18 -10.87 17.52
CA GLY A 209 3.54 -10.52 17.89
C GLY A 209 3.60 -10.08 19.37
N HIS A 210 4.51 -10.66 20.15
CA HIS A 210 4.72 -10.28 21.56
C HIS A 210 5.93 -9.35 21.75
N HIS A 211 6.83 -9.24 20.77
CA HIS A 211 7.93 -8.28 20.79
C HIS A 211 7.46 -6.87 20.41
N ARG A 212 8.11 -5.82 20.96
CA ARG A 212 7.74 -4.42 20.69
C ARG A 212 7.92 -4.01 19.22
N ASP A 213 8.88 -4.64 18.57
CA ASP A 213 9.29 -4.37 17.19
C ASP A 213 8.65 -5.34 16.18
N MET A 214 7.85 -6.29 16.66
CA MET A 214 7.07 -7.17 15.78
C MET A 214 5.80 -6.47 15.31
N ASP A 215 5.40 -6.82 14.09
CA ASP A 215 4.06 -6.54 13.58
C ASP A 215 3.00 -7.36 14.33
N TRP A 216 1.73 -6.97 14.18
CA TRP A 216 0.58 -7.73 14.63
C TRP A 216 0.49 -7.87 16.15
N ARG A 217 0.93 -6.83 16.88
CA ARG A 217 0.83 -6.80 18.35
C ARG A 217 -0.61 -6.87 18.79
N MET A 218 -0.87 -7.51 19.92
CA MET A 218 -2.23 -7.57 20.44
C MET A 218 -2.72 -6.21 20.95
N SER A 219 -4.02 -5.98 20.80
CA SER A 219 -4.80 -4.91 21.41
C SER A 219 -6.17 -5.44 21.76
N ILE A 220 -6.82 -4.82 22.74
CA ILE A 220 -8.19 -5.17 23.13
C ILE A 220 -9.18 -4.26 22.40
N GLU A 221 -10.14 -4.87 21.72
CA GLU A 221 -11.19 -4.18 20.98
C GLU A 221 -12.54 -4.40 21.65
N ARG A 222 -13.38 -3.37 21.61
CA ARG A 222 -14.77 -3.48 22.06
C ARG A 222 -15.63 -3.77 20.84
N VAL A 223 -16.26 -4.95 20.80
CA VAL A 223 -17.13 -5.36 19.70
C VAL A 223 -18.29 -4.37 19.52
N ASN A 224 -18.90 -3.96 20.63
CA ASN A 224 -19.84 -2.84 20.66
C ASN A 224 -19.22 -1.62 21.35
N ASN A 225 -19.04 -0.56 20.59
CA ASN A 225 -18.42 0.68 21.05
C ASN A 225 -19.22 1.49 22.06
N GLN A 226 -20.53 1.25 22.17
CA GLN A 226 -21.43 1.87 23.14
C GLN A 226 -21.31 1.22 24.52
N LYS A 227 -20.85 -0.03 24.57
CA LYS A 227 -20.60 -0.78 25.81
C LYS A 227 -19.18 -0.58 26.32
N GLY A 228 -18.98 -0.84 27.61
CA GLY A 228 -17.67 -0.76 28.27
C GLY A 228 -16.73 -1.90 27.88
N TYR A 229 -15.62 -2.01 28.62
CA TYR A 229 -14.73 -3.16 28.53
C TYR A 229 -15.22 -4.26 29.48
N THR A 230 -15.99 -5.21 28.95
CA THR A 230 -16.50 -6.39 29.67
C THR A 230 -16.05 -7.66 28.93
N PRO A 231 -15.98 -8.83 29.58
CA PRO A 231 -15.56 -10.07 28.93
C PRO A 231 -16.38 -10.41 27.69
N GLU A 232 -17.68 -10.14 27.72
CA GLU A 232 -18.64 -10.46 26.64
C GLU A 232 -18.61 -9.45 25.49
N ASN A 233 -18.00 -8.27 25.71
CA ASN A 233 -17.93 -7.20 24.73
C ASN A 233 -16.51 -6.96 24.20
N CYS A 234 -15.54 -7.75 24.62
CA CYS A 234 -14.14 -7.56 24.29
C CYS A 234 -13.57 -8.77 23.54
N VAL A 235 -12.69 -8.51 22.59
CA VAL A 235 -11.87 -9.51 21.92
C VAL A 235 -10.45 -8.98 21.74
N LEU A 236 -9.48 -9.87 21.55
CA LEU A 236 -8.12 -9.47 21.21
C LEU A 236 -7.96 -9.39 19.69
N ILE A 237 -7.41 -8.28 19.20
CA ILE A 237 -7.16 -8.03 17.78
C ILE A 237 -5.72 -7.56 17.56
N CYS A 238 -5.21 -7.63 16.33
CA CYS A 238 -3.97 -6.93 16.02
C CYS A 238 -4.20 -5.42 16.18
N LYS A 239 -3.24 -4.74 16.79
CA LYS A 239 -3.26 -3.31 17.10
C LYS A 239 -3.43 -2.45 15.85
N GLU A 240 -3.00 -2.94 14.71
CA GLU A 240 -3.17 -2.35 13.38
C GLU A 240 -4.64 -2.20 12.97
N PHE A 241 -5.50 -3.09 13.45
CA PHE A 241 -6.95 -3.01 13.25
C PHE A 241 -7.63 -2.11 14.28
N ASN A 242 -6.95 -1.79 15.39
CA ASN A 242 -7.49 -0.97 16.47
C ASN A 242 -7.37 0.52 16.13
N SER A 243 -8.24 0.96 15.22
CA SER A 243 -8.33 2.34 14.78
C SER A 243 -9.24 3.16 15.70
N ALA A 244 -8.76 4.34 16.09
CA ALA A 244 -9.55 5.22 16.94
C ALA A 244 -10.76 5.76 16.19
N ASP A 245 -11.95 5.60 16.77
CA ASP A 245 -13.11 6.32 16.29
C ASP A 245 -13.00 7.81 16.66
N HIS A 246 -12.77 8.65 15.66
CA HIS A 246 -12.69 10.10 15.82
C HIS A 246 -14.06 10.80 15.77
N THR A 247 -15.17 10.07 15.63
CA THR A 247 -16.52 10.67 15.69
C THR A 247 -16.83 11.33 17.01
N GLY A 248 -16.14 10.99 18.11
CA GLY A 248 -16.28 11.68 19.40
C GLY A 248 -15.81 13.14 19.41
N ARG A 249 -15.25 13.67 18.31
CA ARG A 249 -15.11 15.13 18.09
C ARG A 249 -16.38 15.77 17.50
N ALA A 250 -17.27 14.98 16.93
CA ALA A 250 -18.61 15.44 16.61
C ALA A 250 -19.33 15.72 17.94
N ARG A 251 -19.92 16.91 18.06
CA ARG A 251 -20.49 17.47 19.29
C ARG A 251 -21.66 16.68 19.91
N CYS A 252 -21.94 15.46 19.43
CA CYS A 252 -23.10 14.67 19.79
C CYS A 252 -22.66 13.28 20.27
N PRO A 253 -22.57 13.04 21.60
CA PRO A 253 -22.12 11.78 22.19
C PRO A 253 -22.94 10.56 21.76
N ASP A 254 -24.20 10.78 21.39
CA ASP A 254 -25.20 9.74 21.17
C ASP A 254 -25.12 9.07 19.79
N LYS A 255 -24.24 9.57 18.90
CA LYS A 255 -24.11 9.09 17.52
C LYS A 255 -22.66 8.79 17.17
N VAL A 256 -22.12 7.75 17.81
CA VAL A 256 -20.96 7.00 17.30
C VAL A 256 -21.38 6.37 15.96
N THR A 257 -21.24 7.13 14.88
CA THR A 257 -21.67 6.79 13.51
C THR A 257 -20.49 6.51 12.59
N GLY A 258 -19.28 6.46 13.14
CA GLY A 258 -18.04 6.35 12.37
C GLY A 258 -17.85 4.97 11.77
N SER A 259 -17.50 4.96 10.49
CA SER A 259 -16.94 3.79 9.81
C SER A 259 -15.51 3.45 10.24
N ALA A 260 -14.91 4.24 11.16
CA ALA A 260 -13.48 4.24 11.47
C ALA A 260 -13.00 3.09 12.37
N GLN A 261 -13.76 2.00 12.47
CA GLN A 261 -13.30 0.76 13.10
C GLN A 261 -13.24 -0.35 12.06
N MET A 262 -12.11 -1.05 12.01
CA MET A 262 -12.04 -2.34 11.34
C MET A 262 -12.97 -3.29 12.08
N SER A 263 -13.76 -4.06 11.32
CA SER A 263 -14.57 -5.17 11.83
C SER A 263 -14.05 -6.47 11.25
N ARG A 264 -14.50 -7.60 11.78
CA ARG A 264 -14.14 -8.91 11.23
C ARG A 264 -14.52 -9.01 9.75
N GLU A 265 -15.68 -8.49 9.36
CA GLU A 265 -16.17 -8.51 7.99
C GLU A 265 -15.28 -7.67 7.08
N LYS A 266 -14.84 -6.47 7.53
CA LYS A 266 -13.92 -5.63 6.74
C LYS A 266 -12.55 -6.25 6.59
N VAL A 267 -12.02 -6.85 7.65
CA VAL A 267 -10.73 -7.55 7.61
C VAL A 267 -10.82 -8.75 6.68
N THR A 268 -11.87 -9.56 6.81
CA THR A 268 -12.12 -10.71 5.94
C THR A 268 -12.20 -10.28 4.48
N HIS A 269 -12.99 -9.25 4.19
CA HIS A 269 -13.11 -8.68 2.84
C HIS A 269 -11.77 -8.16 2.29
N LEU A 270 -10.94 -7.56 3.15
CA LEU A 270 -9.59 -7.13 2.81
C LEU A 270 -8.70 -8.32 2.47
N VAL A 271 -8.70 -9.37 3.29
CA VAL A 271 -7.91 -10.59 3.04
C VAL A 271 -8.35 -11.26 1.74
N GLU A 272 -9.66 -11.41 1.52
CA GLU A 272 -10.22 -12.01 0.30
C GLU A 272 -9.79 -11.25 -0.96
N HIS A 273 -9.82 -9.92 -0.96
CA HIS A 273 -9.41 -9.11 -2.11
C HIS A 273 -7.91 -9.23 -2.37
N VAL A 274 -7.09 -9.17 -1.31
CA VAL A 274 -5.63 -9.33 -1.45
C VAL A 274 -5.30 -10.72 -1.98
N LEU A 275 -6.02 -11.77 -1.54
CA LEU A 275 -5.86 -13.14 -2.06
C LEU A 275 -6.23 -13.25 -3.54
N GLN A 276 -7.37 -12.69 -3.94
CA GLN A 276 -7.80 -12.75 -5.34
C GLN A 276 -6.80 -12.08 -6.28
N ASP A 277 -6.19 -10.97 -5.87
CA ASP A 277 -5.17 -10.29 -6.66
C ASP A 277 -3.86 -11.10 -6.73
N LEU A 278 -3.49 -11.83 -5.67
CA LEU A 278 -2.33 -12.73 -5.70
C LEU A 278 -2.56 -13.96 -6.59
N VAL A 279 -3.78 -14.50 -6.62
CA VAL A 279 -4.13 -15.63 -7.52
C VAL A 279 -4.00 -15.20 -8.97
N LYS A 280 -4.51 -14.01 -9.35
CA LYS A 280 -4.38 -13.48 -10.71
C LYS A 280 -2.95 -13.24 -11.16
N LEU A 281 -2.04 -12.96 -10.23
CA LEU A 281 -0.61 -12.82 -10.52
C LEU A 281 0.09 -14.17 -10.74
N ASN A 282 -0.45 -15.24 -10.17
CA ASN A 282 0.10 -16.59 -10.25
C ASN A 282 -0.60 -17.47 -11.28
N ASP A 283 -1.70 -17.02 -11.90
CA ASP A 283 -2.24 -17.69 -13.07
C ASP A 283 -1.14 -17.68 -14.15
N PRO A 284 -0.65 -18.85 -14.60
CA PRO A 284 0.32 -18.90 -15.65
C PRO A 284 -0.26 -18.16 -16.85
N ILE A 285 0.54 -17.29 -17.47
CA ILE A 285 0.19 -16.57 -18.69
C ILE A 285 -0.12 -17.63 -19.77
N HIS A 286 -1.35 -18.12 -19.78
CA HIS A 286 -1.81 -19.14 -20.71
C HIS A 286 -2.02 -18.56 -22.13
N GLU A 287 -1.89 -17.24 -22.29
CA GLU A 287 -2.11 -16.53 -23.55
C GLU A 287 -0.88 -16.40 -24.47
N LEU A 288 0.23 -17.10 -24.20
CA LEU A 288 1.36 -17.20 -25.14
C LEU A 288 1.64 -18.62 -25.66
N THR A 289 0.78 -19.58 -25.34
CA THR A 289 0.78 -20.90 -25.98
C THR A 289 -0.49 -21.11 -26.78
N ALA A 290 -0.83 -20.15 -27.64
CA ALA A 290 -1.59 -20.53 -28.82
C ALA A 290 -0.80 -21.66 -29.51
N PRO A 291 -1.41 -22.81 -29.83
CA PRO A 291 -0.71 -23.84 -30.58
C PRO A 291 -0.18 -23.16 -31.83
N ILE A 292 1.14 -23.22 -32.03
CA ILE A 292 1.72 -22.99 -33.34
C ILE A 292 1.05 -24.07 -34.19
N GLU A 293 -0.02 -23.71 -34.91
CA GLU A 293 -0.56 -24.54 -35.96
C GLU A 293 0.63 -24.87 -36.84
N LYS A 294 1.02 -26.15 -36.81
CA LYS A 294 1.98 -26.69 -37.77
C LYS A 294 1.34 -26.50 -39.13
N ARG A 295 1.60 -25.35 -39.77
CA ARG A 295 1.44 -25.23 -41.21
C ARG A 295 2.38 -26.25 -41.79
N GLU A 296 1.79 -27.29 -42.38
CA GLU A 296 2.52 -28.28 -43.15
C GLU A 296 3.43 -27.54 -44.13
N ALA A 297 4.72 -27.85 -44.03
CA ALA A 297 5.74 -27.30 -44.89
C ALA A 297 5.50 -27.80 -46.32
N SER A 298 4.76 -27.02 -47.13
CA SER A 298 4.95 -27.07 -48.57
C SER A 298 6.33 -26.51 -48.84
N GLY A 299 7.23 -27.37 -49.32
CA GLY A 299 8.63 -27.06 -49.55
C GLY A 299 8.80 -25.83 -50.44
N ASP A 300 9.34 -24.77 -49.84
CA ASP A 300 10.13 -23.78 -50.55
C ASP A 300 11.08 -23.14 -49.53
N THR A 301 12.37 -23.42 -49.69
CA THR A 301 13.44 -22.88 -48.85
C THR A 301 13.76 -21.46 -49.28
N ARG A 302 13.00 -20.49 -48.77
CA ARG A 302 13.44 -19.09 -48.63
C ARG A 302 12.69 -18.45 -47.46
N SER A 303 13.35 -18.41 -46.33
CA SER A 303 12.87 -17.77 -45.11
C SER A 303 12.87 -16.24 -45.26
N ASP A 304 11.76 -15.69 -45.73
CA ASP A 304 11.41 -14.28 -45.60
C ASP A 304 10.87 -14.02 -44.19
N TRP A 305 11.67 -13.40 -43.34
CA TRP A 305 11.19 -12.83 -42.08
C TRP A 305 10.53 -11.48 -42.37
N ARG A 306 9.20 -11.41 -42.24
CA ARG A 306 8.48 -10.13 -42.32
C ARG A 306 8.51 -9.44 -40.95
N VAL A 307 9.27 -8.34 -40.87
CA VAL A 307 9.07 -7.33 -39.83
C VAL A 307 7.75 -6.62 -40.13
N VAL A 308 6.78 -6.73 -39.24
CA VAL A 308 5.54 -5.94 -39.31
C VAL A 308 5.84 -4.57 -38.74
N THR A 309 6.05 -3.58 -39.61
CA THR A 309 6.01 -2.17 -39.24
C THR A 309 4.55 -1.71 -39.22
N VAL A 310 4.13 -1.16 -38.08
CA VAL A 310 2.85 -0.45 -37.95
C VAL A 310 3.01 0.91 -38.64
N PRO A 311 2.18 1.28 -39.63
CA PRO A 311 2.26 2.61 -40.22
C PRO A 311 1.85 3.65 -39.18
N ARG A 312 2.60 4.76 -39.09
CA ARG A 312 2.00 6.03 -38.66
C ARG A 312 1.36 6.66 -39.89
N ASP A 313 0.18 7.25 -39.69
CA ASP A 313 -0.50 8.05 -40.69
C ASP A 313 0.44 9.11 -41.27
N GLU A 314 0.29 9.33 -42.59
CA GLU A 314 0.94 10.34 -43.44
C GLU A 314 2.35 9.99 -43.98
N ASP A 315 2.39 9.23 -45.09
CA ASP A 315 2.96 9.66 -46.40
C ASP A 315 3.27 8.46 -47.32
N VAL A 316 2.48 8.30 -48.38
CA VAL A 316 2.78 7.41 -49.51
C VAL A 316 3.37 8.26 -50.63
N ARG A 317 4.70 8.28 -50.77
CA ARG A 317 5.37 8.59 -52.05
C ARG A 317 6.63 7.75 -52.24
N LYS A 318 6.59 6.94 -53.30
CA LYS A 318 7.66 6.32 -54.09
C LYS A 318 9.04 6.17 -53.45
N TRP A 319 9.49 4.92 -53.28
CA TRP A 319 10.90 4.60 -53.15
C TRP A 319 11.25 3.42 -54.07
N GLU A 320 12.09 3.69 -55.07
CA GLU A 320 12.77 2.70 -55.92
C GLU A 320 14.26 2.73 -55.57
N GLY A 321 14.83 1.55 -55.35
CA GLY A 321 16.27 1.30 -55.47
C GLY A 321 17.14 1.66 -54.26
N GLY A 322 17.65 0.64 -53.56
CA GLY A 322 18.79 0.78 -52.66
C GLY A 322 18.90 -0.37 -51.66
N GLY A 323 19.76 -1.36 -51.95
CA GLY A 323 20.05 -2.47 -51.05
C GLY A 323 20.70 -2.03 -49.73
N TRP A 324 20.44 -2.79 -48.67
CA TRP A 324 21.05 -2.63 -47.36
C TRP A 324 21.84 -3.90 -47.01
N HIS A 325 23.07 -3.72 -46.54
CA HIS A 325 23.79 -4.69 -45.72
C HIS A 325 23.53 -4.36 -44.26
N GLY A 326 22.98 -5.29 -43.49
CA GLY A 326 22.83 -5.17 -42.05
C GLY A 326 23.44 -6.39 -41.36
N GLU A 327 24.40 -6.15 -40.46
CA GLU A 327 24.82 -7.11 -39.45
C GLU A 327 23.76 -7.19 -38.34
N ALA A 328 23.55 -8.41 -37.84
CA ALA A 328 22.56 -8.70 -36.82
C ALA A 328 22.96 -8.10 -35.46
N ILE A 329 22.02 -7.41 -34.81
CA ILE A 329 22.09 -7.10 -33.38
C ILE A 329 21.02 -7.94 -32.70
N ASP A 330 21.45 -8.78 -31.76
CA ASP A 330 20.59 -9.67 -31.00
C ASP A 330 19.60 -8.91 -30.10
N HIS A 331 18.48 -9.60 -29.87
CA HIS A 331 17.29 -9.25 -29.10
C HIS A 331 17.46 -8.22 -27.95
N VAL A 332 16.84 -7.06 -28.11
CA VAL A 332 16.50 -6.14 -27.00
C VAL A 332 15.09 -6.45 -26.52
N LYS A 333 14.92 -6.75 -25.22
CA LYS A 333 13.58 -6.91 -24.64
C LYS A 333 12.91 -5.55 -24.50
N LEU A 334 11.68 -5.40 -25.02
CA LEU A 334 10.86 -4.18 -24.87
C LEU A 334 10.68 -3.73 -23.41
N SER A 335 10.84 -4.64 -22.45
CA SER A 335 10.82 -4.35 -21.02
C SER A 335 11.98 -3.46 -20.53
N GLN A 336 13.01 -3.24 -21.35
CA GLN A 336 14.20 -2.44 -21.02
C GLN A 336 14.18 -1.04 -21.67
N CYS A 337 13.08 -0.68 -22.33
CA CYS A 337 12.94 0.63 -22.97
C CYS A 337 11.94 1.52 -22.22
N SER A 338 12.26 2.80 -22.09
CA SER A 338 11.34 3.85 -21.65
C SER A 338 10.99 4.79 -22.82
N VAL A 339 9.89 5.55 -22.73
CA VAL A 339 9.49 6.50 -23.78
C VAL A 339 9.84 7.91 -23.35
N LYS A 340 10.66 8.60 -24.15
CA LYS A 340 11.03 10.00 -23.97
C LYS A 340 10.81 10.76 -25.28
N ASP A 341 10.03 11.84 -25.22
CA ASP A 341 9.68 12.68 -26.38
C ASP A 341 9.13 11.89 -27.60
N GLY A 342 8.28 10.89 -27.31
CA GLY A 342 7.64 10.06 -28.34
C GLY A 342 8.57 9.04 -29.01
N ARG A 343 9.77 8.82 -28.47
CA ARG A 343 10.76 7.84 -28.92
C ARG A 343 11.03 6.82 -27.81
N LEU A 344 11.18 5.55 -28.20
CA LEU A 344 11.68 4.50 -27.30
C LEU A 344 13.18 4.72 -27.11
N VAL A 345 13.58 4.83 -25.84
CA VAL A 345 14.97 4.99 -25.40
C VAL A 345 15.29 3.80 -24.52
N LEU A 346 16.41 3.13 -24.77
CA LEU A 346 16.95 2.11 -23.87
C LEU A 346 17.51 2.81 -22.64
N ASP A 347 17.06 2.42 -21.45
CA ASP A 347 17.69 2.89 -20.21
C ASP A 347 19.01 2.11 -20.04
N PRO A 348 20.18 2.78 -20.04
CA PRO A 348 21.44 2.08 -19.84
C PRO A 348 21.52 1.64 -18.38
N ASP A 349 21.40 0.34 -18.12
CA ASP A 349 21.85 -0.28 -16.88
C ASP A 349 23.39 -0.17 -16.79
N GLU A 350 23.91 0.14 -15.59
CA GLU A 350 25.35 0.32 -15.28
C GLU A 350 26.24 -0.93 -15.57
N HIS A 351 25.68 -2.00 -16.12
CA HIS A 351 26.36 -3.28 -16.34
C HIS A 351 26.47 -3.72 -17.82
N THR A 352 26.02 -2.92 -18.78
CA THR A 352 25.99 -3.34 -20.19
C THR A 352 27.26 -3.02 -20.99
N GLY A 353 28.20 -2.22 -20.45
CA GLY A 353 29.43 -1.84 -21.16
C GLY A 353 29.20 -1.01 -22.44
N LEU A 354 27.98 -0.51 -22.65
CA LEU A 354 27.62 0.27 -23.82
C LEU A 354 27.97 1.74 -23.59
N THR A 355 28.66 2.35 -24.55
CA THR A 355 28.95 3.78 -24.53
C THR A 355 28.37 4.47 -25.76
N TRP A 356 27.96 5.72 -25.59
CA TRP A 356 27.46 6.56 -26.68
C TRP A 356 28.62 7.34 -27.29
N GLY A 357 28.80 7.19 -28.61
CA GLY A 357 29.67 8.05 -29.41
C GLY A 357 28.86 8.97 -30.31
N GLU A 358 29.28 10.23 -30.44
CA GLU A 358 28.79 11.11 -31.50
C GLU A 358 29.68 10.95 -32.73
N GLU A 359 29.10 10.46 -33.82
CA GLU A 359 29.78 10.45 -35.13
C GLU A 359 29.22 11.59 -35.98
N ARG A 360 30.10 12.54 -36.33
CA ARG A 360 29.77 13.64 -37.23
C ARG A 360 30.32 13.34 -38.61
N THR A 361 29.43 13.19 -39.58
CA THR A 361 29.83 13.05 -40.98
C THR A 361 29.56 14.35 -41.71
N LYS A 362 30.64 14.97 -42.22
CA LYS A 362 30.54 16.07 -43.18
C LYS A 362 30.40 15.47 -44.57
N LYS A 363 29.30 15.78 -45.24
CA LYS A 363 29.11 15.45 -46.65
C LYS A 363 29.39 16.71 -47.46
N GLU A 364 30.40 16.69 -48.31
CA GLU A 364 30.61 17.77 -49.27
C GLU A 364 29.54 17.65 -50.37
N GLY A 365 28.49 18.46 -50.23
CA GLY A 365 27.50 18.66 -51.29
C GLY A 365 28.01 19.71 -52.29
N LYS A 366 27.79 19.47 -53.58
CA LYS A 366 27.95 20.50 -54.60
C LYS A 366 26.92 21.61 -54.36
N GLU A 367 27.43 22.81 -54.16
CA GLU A 367 26.78 24.13 -54.16
C GLU A 367 25.42 24.23 -53.45
N GLY A 368 25.47 24.79 -52.23
CA GLY A 368 24.31 25.36 -51.54
C GLY A 368 23.94 24.62 -50.25
N GLU A 369 24.41 25.17 -49.13
CA GLU A 369 24.16 24.79 -47.72
C GLU A 369 24.84 23.51 -47.18
N PRO A 370 25.75 23.64 -46.18
CA PRO A 370 26.25 22.49 -45.44
C PRO A 370 25.18 21.96 -44.50
N SER A 371 24.70 20.73 -44.72
CA SER A 371 23.90 20.00 -43.73
C SER A 371 24.82 19.20 -42.82
N GLU A 372 24.98 19.59 -41.57
CA GLU A 372 25.57 18.72 -40.55
C GLU A 372 24.54 17.68 -40.11
N ARG A 373 24.88 16.39 -40.23
CA ARG A 373 24.09 15.30 -39.63
C ARG A 373 24.91 14.70 -38.50
N THR A 374 24.41 14.86 -37.28
CA THR A 374 24.92 14.16 -36.10
C THR A 374 24.18 12.85 -35.97
N ARG A 375 24.92 11.74 -35.93
CA ARG A 375 24.37 10.41 -35.63
C ARG A 375 24.89 9.97 -34.27
N LEU A 376 23.98 9.58 -33.39
CA LEU A 376 24.34 8.89 -32.16
C LEU A 376 24.58 7.42 -32.50
N VAL A 377 25.78 6.93 -32.20
CA VAL A 377 26.18 5.55 -32.45
C VAL A 377 26.39 4.88 -31.09
N LEU A 378 25.77 3.73 -30.91
CA LEU A 378 25.93 2.91 -29.72
C LEU A 378 27.03 1.89 -29.99
N GLY A 379 28.13 1.97 -29.23
CA GLY A 379 29.25 1.03 -29.33
C GLY A 379 29.32 0.12 -28.11
N LEU A 380 29.67 -1.15 -28.33
CA LEU A 380 30.20 -2.03 -27.28
C LEU A 380 31.66 -1.62 -27.02
N VAL A 381 32.04 -1.46 -25.75
CA VAL A 381 33.44 -1.31 -25.33
C VAL A 381 34.11 -2.67 -25.25
#